data_AF-A0A1A8Y1F9-F1
#
_entry.id   AF-A0A1A8Y1F9-F1
#
_cell.length_a   1.000
_cell.length_b   1.000
_cell.length_c   1.000
_cell.angle_alpha   90.00
_cell.angle_beta   90.00
_cell.angle_gamma   90.00
#
_symmetry.space_group_name_H-M   'P 1'
#
loop_
_entity.id
_entity.type
_entity.pdbx_description
1 polymer ?
#
loop_
_entity_poly.entity_id
_entity_poly.type
_entity_poly.pdbx_seq_one_letter_code
_entity_poly.pdbx_strand_id
1 'polypeptide(L)' 'MFAAFEQLMSSIVSNSEDVGQNFAEEARRIHYLEAPVRSILGEASDEEYESLLDEGIEVLRLPIVKKSIN' A
#
# COMPACT_ATOMS: atom_id res chain seq x y z
N MET A 1 15.97 -4.95 -17.38
CA MET A 1 15.41 -5.64 -16.19
C MET A 1 14.57 -4.71 -15.34
N PHE A 2 15.05 -3.50 -14.98
CA PHE A 2 14.26 -2.50 -14.22
C PHE A 2 12.92 -2.08 -14.88
N ALA A 3 12.88 -1.90 -16.21
CA ALA A 3 11.68 -1.44 -16.90
C ALA A 3 10.46 -2.38 -16.75
N ALA A 4 10.67 -3.69 -16.69
CA ALA A 4 9.56 -4.66 -16.50
C ALA A 4 9.00 -4.60 -15.07
N PHE A 5 9.87 -4.34 -14.09
CA PHE A 5 9.46 -4.17 -12.70
C PHE A 5 8.67 -2.87 -12.50
N GLU A 6 9.11 -1.77 -13.12
CA GLU A 6 8.38 -0.49 -13.09
C GLU A 6 6.99 -0.59 -13.71
N GLN A 7 6.84 -1.28 -14.84
CA GLN A 7 5.54 -1.50 -15.48
C GLN A 7 4.59 -2.33 -14.61
N LEU A 8 5.11 -3.36 -13.94
CA LEU A 8 4.33 -4.21 -13.04
C LEU A 8 3.88 -3.41 -11.81
N MET A 9 4.79 -2.68 -11.16
CA MET A 9 4.46 -1.80 -10.02
C MET A 9 3.45 -0.72 -10.42
N SER A 10 3.64 -0.08 -11.58
CA SER A 10 2.69 0.92 -12.10
C SER A 10 1.31 0.33 -12.32
N SER A 11 1.23 -0.91 -12.80
CA SER A 11 -0.05 -1.60 -13.04
C SER A 11 -0.75 -1.95 -11.72
N ILE A 12 -0.01 -2.36 -10.70
CA ILE A 12 -0.56 -2.60 -9.36
C ILE A 12 -1.11 -1.29 -8.79
N VAL A 13 -0.27 -0.24 -8.78
CA VAL A 13 -0.64 1.09 -8.27
C VAL A 13 -1.87 1.64 -9.00
N SER A 14 -1.95 1.51 -10.33
CA SER A 14 -3.10 2.02 -11.09
C SER A 14 -4.41 1.27 -10.84
N ASN A 15 -4.35 0.03 -10.35
CA ASN A 15 -5.52 -0.78 -10.01
C ASN A 15 -5.84 -0.74 -8.50
N SER A 16 -5.06 0.00 -7.71
CA SER A 16 -5.30 0.19 -6.28
C SER A 16 -6.10 1.46 -6.02
N GLU A 17 -6.95 1.41 -5.00
CA GLU A 17 -7.62 2.57 -4.46
C GLU A 17 -6.65 3.35 -3.55
N ASP A 18 -6.45 4.64 -3.84
CA ASP A 18 -5.66 5.52 -2.98
C ASP A 18 -6.49 5.98 -1.78
N VAL A 19 -6.13 5.48 -0.60
CA VAL A 19 -6.78 5.76 0.68
C VAL A 19 -5.98 6.75 1.54
N GLY A 20 -4.84 7.24 1.04
CA GLY A 20 -3.99 8.23 1.71
C GLY A 20 -3.60 7.80 3.13
N GLN A 21 -3.75 8.72 4.11
CA GLN A 21 -3.40 8.49 5.52
C GLN A 21 -4.28 7.46 6.24
N ASN A 22 -5.41 7.06 5.64
CA ASN A 22 -6.30 6.07 6.24
C ASN A 22 -5.88 4.63 5.91
N PHE A 23 -4.69 4.42 5.34
CA PHE A 23 -4.23 3.10 4.91
C PHE A 23 -4.27 2.06 6.02
N ALA A 24 -3.77 2.40 7.21
CA ALA A 24 -3.74 1.47 8.33
C ALA A 24 -5.15 1.06 8.78
N GLU A 25 -6.10 2.00 8.80
CA GLU A 25 -7.49 1.71 9.14
C GLU A 25 -8.16 0.85 8.07
N GLU A 26 -8.03 1.20 6.79
CA GLU A 26 -8.63 0.44 5.70
C GLU A 26 -8.03 -0.98 5.58
N ALA A 27 -6.72 -1.14 5.81
CA ALA A 27 -6.07 -2.43 5.83
C ALA A 27 -6.67 -3.35 6.91
N ARG A 28 -6.87 -2.82 8.13
CA ARG A 28 -7.56 -3.53 9.22
C ARG A 28 -9.00 -3.88 8.85
N ARG A 29 -9.76 -2.92 8.31
CA ARG A 29 -11.15 -3.15 7.90
C ARG A 29 -11.27 -4.26 6.86
N ILE A 30 -10.35 -4.32 5.89
CA ILE A 30 -10.32 -5.41 4.90
C ILE A 30 -9.94 -6.73 5.58
N HIS A 31 -8.95 -6.73 6.48
CA HIS A 31 -8.51 -7.93 7.20
C HIS A 31 -9.62 -8.53 8.10
N TYR A 32 -10.36 -7.69 8.82
CA TYR A 32 -11.48 -8.09 9.68
C TYR A 32 -12.81 -8.26 8.93
N LEU A 33 -12.79 -8.20 7.59
CA LEU A 33 -13.97 -8.37 6.72
C LEU A 33 -15.07 -7.32 6.92
N GLU A 34 -14.71 -6.15 7.46
CA GLU A 34 -15.58 -4.99 7.62
C GLU A 34 -15.66 -4.12 6.35
N ALA A 35 -14.77 -4.38 5.39
CA ALA A 35 -14.73 -3.75 4.08
C ALA A 35 -14.48 -4.79 2.97
N PRO A 36 -14.93 -4.55 1.73
CA PRO A 36 -14.69 -5.46 0.61
C PRO A 36 -13.19 -5.57 0.30
N VAL A 37 -12.75 -6.79 0.02
CA VAL A 37 -11.37 -7.09 -0.40
C VAL A 37 -11.07 -6.39 -1.72
N ARG A 38 -10.11 -5.47 -1.69
CA ARG A 38 -9.64 -4.69 -2.84
C ARG A 38 -8.19 -4.26 -2.62
N SER A 39 -7.48 -3.96 -3.69
CA SER A 39 -6.14 -3.39 -3.60
C SER A 39 -6.23 -1.95 -3.11
N ILE A 40 -5.52 -1.63 -2.04
CA ILE A 40 -5.43 -0.27 -1.48
C ILE A 40 -3.97 0.20 -1.51
N LEU A 41 -3.79 1.51 -1.66
CA LEU A 41 -2.51 2.20 -1.60
C LEU A 41 -2.66 3.42 -0.69
N GLY A 42 -1.67 3.72 0.13
CA GLY A 42 -1.71 4.92 0.95
C GLY A 42 -0.45 5.08 1.77
N GLU A 43 -0.55 5.96 2.75
CA GLU A 43 0.53 6.32 3.66
C GLU A 43 0.26 5.72 5.03
N ALA A 44 1.29 5.16 5.64
CA ALA A 44 1.29 4.72 7.02
C ALA A 44 2.60 5.16 7.67
N SER A 45 2.53 5.56 8.93
CA SER A 45 3.71 5.79 9.76
C SER A 45 4.47 4.49 10.03
N ASP A 46 5.71 4.61 10.50
CA ASP A 46 6.50 3.44 10.89
C ASP A 46 5.81 2.63 11.98
N GLU A 47 5.21 3.31 12.96
CA GLU A 47 4.48 2.66 14.06
C GLU A 47 3.24 1.92 13.57
N GLU A 48 2.46 2.53 12.67
CA GLU A 48 1.29 1.87 12.07
C GLU A 48 1.71 0.66 11.24
N TYR A 49 2.79 0.75 10.47
CA TYR A 49 3.28 -0.39 9.71
C TYR A 49 3.66 -1.57 10.60
N GLU A 50 4.43 -1.33 11.67
CA GLU A 50 4.79 -2.41 12.61
C GLU A 50 3.55 -2.99 13.28
N SER A 51 2.59 -2.14 13.68
CA SER A 51 1.31 -2.60 14.24
C SER A 51 0.54 -3.49 13.26
N LEU A 52 0.51 -3.14 11.96
CA LEU A 52 -0.16 -3.97 10.95
C LEU A 52 0.50 -5.34 10.83
N LEU A 53 1.84 -5.41 10.84
CA LEU A 53 2.56 -6.67 10.79
C LEU A 53 2.32 -7.52 12.05
N ASP A 54 2.32 -6.91 13.24
CA ASP A 54 2.03 -7.59 14.51
C ASP A 54 0.61 -8.17 14.56
N GLU A 55 -0.35 -7.48 13.92
CA GLU A 55 -1.73 -7.96 13.73
C GLU A 55 -1.82 -9.08 12.67
N GLY A 56 -0.75 -9.35 11.91
CA GLY A 56 -0.74 -10.35 10.83
C GLY A 56 -1.29 -9.81 9.49
N ILE A 57 -1.34 -8.49 9.33
CA ILE A 57 -1.78 -7.82 8.11
C ILE A 57 -0.56 -7.60 7.21
N GLU A 58 -0.47 -8.39 6.13
CA GLU A 58 0.62 -8.28 5.16
C GLU A 58 0.51 -7.00 4.34
N VAL A 59 1.51 -6.12 4.48
CA VAL A 59 1.60 -4.85 3.77
C VAL A 59 2.97 -4.67 3.13
N LEU A 60 3.01 -4.03 1.95
CA LEU A 60 4.26 -3.78 1.22
C LEU A 60 4.65 -2.30 1.32
N ARG A 61 5.88 -2.02 1.75
CA ARG A 61 6.48 -0.68 1.62
C ARG A 61 7.10 -0.54 0.24
N LEU A 62 6.53 0.35 -0.57
CA LEU A 62 7.12 0.70 -1.86
C LEU A 62 8.23 1.76 -1.65
N PRO A 63 9.40 1.60 -2.27
CA PRO A 63 10.40 2.66 -2.27
C PRO A 63 9.85 3.86 -3.03
N ILE A 64 9.81 5.03 -2.39
CA ILE A 64 9.43 6.29 -3.05
C ILE A 64 10.53 6.62 -4.05
N VAL A 65 10.34 6.25 -5.30
CA VAL A 65 11.17 6.77 -6.40
C VAL A 65 10.72 8.21 -6.59
N LYS A 66 11.43 9.15 -5.95
CA LYS A 66 11.27 10.58 -6.26
C LYS A 66 11.44 10.73 -7.76
N LYS A 67 10.34 10.99 -8.48
CA LYS A 67 10.43 11.46 -9.85
C LYS A 67 11.12 12.82 -9.77
N SER A 68 12.42 12.85 -10.05
CA SER A 68 13.17 14.08 -10.26
C SER A 68 12.54 14.78 -11.46
N ILE A 69 11.55 15.62 -11.17
CA ILE A 69 11.05 16.64 -12.08
C ILE A 69 12.20 17.64 -12.28
N ASN A 70 12.87 17.54 -13.42
CA ASN A 70 13.74 18.58 -13.95
C ASN A 70 12.97 19.40 -14.98
#